data_AF-A0A8T3RHY4-F1
#
_entry.id   AF-A0A8T3RHY4-F1
#
_cell.length_a   1.000
_cell.length_b   1.000
_cell.length_c   1.000
_cell.angle_alpha   90.00
_cell.angle_beta   90.00
_cell.angle_gamma   90.00
#
_symmetry.space_group_name_H-M   'P 1'
#
loop_
_entity.id
_entity.type
_entity.pdbx_description
1 polymer ?
#
loop_
_entity_poly.entity_id
_entity_poly.type
_entity_poly.pdbx_seq_one_letter_code
_entity_poly.pdbx_strand_id
1 'polypeptide(L)' 'MLRDGRVVFNIAGNKYRLVAWINYTYRVVYVRFIGTHAQYDEIDAQTI' A
#
# COMPACT_ATOMS: atom_id res chain seq x y z
N MET A 1 8.16 -6.04 5.72
CA MET A 1 8.26 -5.56 4.32
C MET A 1 7.53 -6.56 3.46
N LEU A 2 6.61 -6.10 2.60
CA LEU A 2 5.96 -6.98 1.63
C LEU A 2 6.98 -7.35 0.54
N ARG A 3 6.76 -8.48 -0.15
CA ARG A 3 7.61 -8.88 -1.28
C ARG A 3 7.61 -7.80 -2.38
N ASP A 4 8.72 -7.72 -3.10
CA ASP A 4 8.91 -6.92 -4.33
C ASP A 4 8.77 -5.39 -4.21
N GLY A 5 9.09 -4.76 -3.08
CA GLY A 5 9.11 -3.28 -3.00
C GLY A 5 7.72 -2.64 -2.82
N ARG A 6 6.74 -3.43 -2.37
CA ARG A 6 5.45 -2.94 -1.89
C ARG A 6 5.58 -2.37 -0.48
N VAL A 7 4.99 -1.20 -0.26
CA VAL A 7 5.00 -0.47 1.01
C VAL A 7 3.57 -0.08 1.38
N VAL A 8 3.25 -0.22 2.67
CA VAL A 8 1.95 0.19 3.22
C VAL A 8 2.16 1.39 4.15
N PHE A 9 1.44 2.47 3.90
CA PHE A 9 1.45 3.67 4.73
C PHE A 9 0.14 3.81 5.50
N ASN A 10 0.27 4.23 6.75
CA ASN A 10 -0.87 4.59 7.59
C ASN A 10 -1.12 6.08 7.43
N ILE A 11 -2.33 6.48 7.02
CA ILE A 11 -2.65 7.88 6.75
C ILE A 11 -3.89 8.35 7.53
N ALA A 12 -4.05 9.68 7.64
CA ALA A 12 -5.14 10.35 8.34
C ALA A 12 -5.37 9.86 9.79
N GLY A 13 -4.31 9.84 10.60
CA GLY A 13 -4.39 9.37 12.00
C GLY A 13 -4.66 7.87 12.09
N ASN A 14 -4.02 7.08 11.21
CA ASN A 14 -4.15 5.63 11.16
C ASN A 14 -5.55 5.13 10.75
N LYS A 15 -6.40 5.96 10.12
CA LYS A 15 -7.75 5.56 9.69
C LYS A 15 -7.76 4.79 8.37
N TYR A 16 -6.75 4.99 7.54
CA TYR A 16 -6.64 4.38 6.22
C TYR A 16 -5.27 3.74 6.00
N ARG A 17 -5.23 2.86 5.00
CA ARG A 17 -4.04 2.20 4.47
C ARG A 17 -3.85 2.62 3.01
N LEU A 18 -2.65 3.07 2.69
CA LEU A 18 -2.20 3.34 1.32
C LEU A 18 -1.19 2.24 0.97
N VAL A 19 -1.54 1.38 0.00
CA VAL A 19 -0.63 0.37 -0.55
C VAL A 19 -0.02 0.94 -1.82
N ALA A 20 1.30 0.99 -1.87
CA ALA A 20 2.04 1.46 -3.02
C ALA A 20 3.17 0.50 -3.40
N TRP A 21 3.47 0.44 -4.69
CA TRP A 21 4.68 -0.17 -5.19
C TRP A 21 5.66 0.93 -5.59
N ILE A 22 6.87 0.88 -5.05
CA ILE A 22 7.88 1.92 -5.26
C ILE A 22 8.99 1.38 -6.15
N ASN A 23 9.15 1.99 -7.32
CA ASN A 23 10.31 1.80 -8.14
C ASN A 23 11.36 2.85 -7.79
N TYR A 24 12.31 2.49 -6.92
CA TYR A 24 13.34 3.41 -6.45
C TYR A 24 14.31 3.86 -7.56
N THR A 25 14.60 2.99 -8.53
CA THR A 25 15.53 3.29 -9.63
C THR A 25 14.95 4.39 -10.54
N TYR A 26 13.67 4.27 -10.91
CA TYR A 26 13.01 5.26 -11.76
C TYR A 26 12.31 6.36 -10.95
N ARG A 27 12.36 6.30 -9.61
CA ARG A 27 11.69 7.23 -8.67
C ARG A 27 10.18 7.37 -8.93
N VAL A 28 9.53 6.27 -9.28
CA VAL A 28 8.08 6.22 -9.54
C VAL A 28 7.36 5.51 -8.41
N VAL A 29 6.22 6.07 -7.99
CA VAL A 29 5.34 5.47 -7.00
C VAL A 29 4.01 5.11 -7.65
N TYR A 30 3.66 3.83 -7.60
CA TYR A 30 2.40 3.33 -8.10
C TYR A 30 1.46 3.07 -6.92
N VAL A 31 0.36 3.83 -6.84
CA VAL A 31 -0.69 3.61 -5.85
C VAL A 31 -1.54 2.43 -6.30
N ARG A 32 -1.56 1.36 -5.50
CA ARG A 32 -2.34 0.15 -5.76
C ARG A 32 -3.69 0.16 -5.04
N PHE A 33 -3.73 0.74 -3.85
CA PHE A 33 -4.95 0.77 -3.04
C PHE A 33 -4.93 1.92 -2.02
N ILE A 34 -6.10 2.50 -1.78
CA ILE A 34 -6.38 3.39 -0.65
C ILE A 34 -7.72 2.99 -0.07
N GLY A 35 -7.76 2.69 1.23
CA GLY A 35 -9.01 2.32 1.90
C GLY A 35 -8.87 2.23 3.41
N THR A 36 -9.99 1.97 4.08
CA THR A 36 -10.03 1.79 5.54
C THR A 36 -9.32 0.50 5.95
N HIS A 37 -9.11 0.30 7.26
CA HIS A 37 -8.61 -0.98 7.75
C HIS A 37 -9.52 -2.15 7.38
N ALA A 38 -10.84 -2.00 7.53
CA ALA A 38 -11.77 -3.06 7.18
C ALA A 38 -11.67 -3.45 5.70
N GLN A 39 -11.59 -2.46 4.80
CA GLN A 39 -11.39 -2.70 3.37
C GLN A 39 -10.01 -3.30 3.05
N TYR A 40 -9.00 -2.93 3.82
CA TYR A 40 -7.65 -3.47 3.70
C TYR A 40 -7.56 -4.93 4.19
N ASP A 41 -8.32 -5.29 5.22
CA ASP A 41 -8.34 -6.65 5.77
C ASP A 41 -9.03 -7.66 4.83
N GLU A 42 -9.88 -7.17 3.92
CA GLU A 42 -10.57 -7.96 2.89
C GLU A 42 -9.71 -8.23 1.64
N ILE A 43 -8.57 -7.55 1.48
CA ILE A 43 -7.70 -7.68 0.31
C ILE A 43 -6.34 -8.27 0.70
N ASP A 44 -5.78 -9.11 -0.16
CA ASP A 44 -4.40 -9.55 0.01
C ASP A 44 -3.44 -8.50 -0.57
N ALA A 45 -2.83 -7.70 0.31
CA ALA A 45 -1.83 -6.69 -0.02
C ALA A 45 -0.59 -7.24 -0.76
N GLN A 46 -0.39 -8.56 -0.80
CA GLN A 46 0.66 -9.21 -1.59
C GLN A 46 0.27 -9.44 -3.05
N THR A 47 -1.02 -9.41 -3.39
CA THR A 47 -1.50 -9.66 -4.76
C THR A 47 -1.97 -8.39 -5.49
N ILE A 48 -2.48 -7.37 -4.79
CA ILE A 48 -3.04 -6.13 -5.38
C ILE A 48 -2.03 -5.09 -5.87
#